data_AF-A0A1I7W2R7-F1
#
_entry.id   AF-A0A1I7W2R7-F1
#
_cell.length_a   1.000
_cell.length_b   1.000
_cell.length_c   1.000
_cell.angle_alpha   90.00
_cell.angle_beta   90.00
_cell.angle_gamma   90.00
#
_symmetry.space_group_name_H-M   'P 1'
#
loop_
_entity.id
_entity.type
_entity.pdbx_description
1 polymer ?
#
loop_
_entity_poly.entity_id
_entity_poly.type
_entity_poly.pdbx_seq_one_letter_code
_entity_poly.pdbx_strand_id
1 'polypeptide(L)'
;MLLPISMEDLELFPKNNQLILPKSSVAQFLPDEFEQMRNQLAKIWWSRLIISVRGYVANYIEDNDEKLFLTDDAFIIIHRNLVESTVTNAIKQFLIDLEFIVNYPDIITILDDLNNGLSQRNPFMDPKSSNHFIRIYGEPNTATYRVTNAQIIAHITFMHIFSILQQRWKLSAKNRKGIRFQEDPEWQPDDRVVLFQHFFKGNRTWVMTDFDRHIINVWRPKGSVVIFGDRFIKDKQQLGYSLCFYCGMLEQQIGQFSSHRQRPYCSQKCLNAALAEENLSTD
;
A
#
# COMPACT_ATOMS: atom_id res chain seq x y z
N MET A 1 6.24 19.45 9.31
CA MET A 1 7.13 18.45 9.92
C MET A 1 7.43 17.40 8.86
N LEU A 2 8.67 16.91 8.75
CA LEU A 2 9.02 15.85 7.80
C LEU A 2 9.08 14.53 8.57
N LEU A 3 8.32 13.54 8.11
CA LEU A 3 8.38 12.18 8.62
C LEU A 3 8.80 11.29 7.44
N PRO A 4 10.10 11.20 7.10
CA PRO A 4 10.53 10.47 5.92
C PRO A 4 10.18 8.99 6.04
N ILE A 5 9.88 8.37 4.91
CA ILE A 5 9.68 6.93 4.77
C ILE A 5 10.77 6.45 3.84
N SER A 6 11.69 5.65 4.37
CA SER A 6 12.82 5.11 3.61
C SER A 6 12.93 3.62 3.87
N MET A 7 13.13 2.84 2.80
CA MET A 7 13.39 1.40 2.88
C MET A 7 14.77 1.05 3.47
N GLU A 8 15.61 2.07 3.69
CA GLU A 8 16.86 1.96 4.43
C GLU A 8 16.67 2.19 5.93
N ASP A 9 15.48 2.61 6.37
CA ASP A 9 15.14 2.68 7.77
C ASP A 9 14.95 1.27 8.35
N LEU A 10 16.01 0.72 8.92
CA LEU A 10 16.03 -0.64 9.46
C LEU A 10 15.09 -0.84 10.66
N GLU A 11 14.63 0.23 11.31
CA GLU A 11 13.61 0.13 12.35
C GLU A 11 12.22 -0.13 11.74
N LEU A 12 11.92 0.48 10.59
CA LEU A 12 10.65 0.26 9.87
C LEU A 12 10.70 -0.99 8.99
N PHE A 13 11.85 -1.24 8.34
CA PHE A 13 12.02 -2.29 7.33
C PHE A 13 13.30 -3.11 7.60
N PRO A 14 13.31 -3.94 8.66
CA PRO A 14 14.48 -4.72 9.00
C PRO A 14 14.82 -5.74 7.89
N LYS A 15 16.10 -5.80 7.50
CA LYS A 15 16.59 -6.71 6.45
C LYS A 15 16.92 -8.07 7.05
N ASN A 16 15.94 -8.97 7.08
CA ASN A 16 16.09 -10.35 7.57
C ASN A 16 15.95 -11.35 6.42
N ASN A 17 16.29 -12.62 6.66
CA ASN A 17 16.06 -13.69 5.67
C ASN A 17 14.58 -14.11 5.55
N GLN A 18 13.76 -13.75 6.53
CA GLN A 18 12.33 -14.08 6.61
C GLN A 18 11.59 -12.90 7.23
N LEU A 19 10.29 -12.80 6.96
CA LEU A 19 9.45 -11.78 7.58
C LEU A 19 9.33 -12.06 9.09
N ILE A 20 9.91 -11.18 9.90
CA ILE A 20 9.79 -11.24 11.35
C ILE A 20 8.63 -10.35 11.77
N LEU A 21 7.57 -10.97 12.30
CA LEU A 21 6.45 -10.24 12.90
C LEU A 21 6.84 -9.70 14.28
N PRO A 22 6.26 -8.57 14.71
CA PRO A 22 6.54 -8.01 16.03
C PRO A 22 6.20 -9.01 17.13
N LYS A 23 7.15 -9.24 18.04
CA LYS A 23 6.98 -10.16 19.19
C LYS A 23 6.07 -9.60 20.28
N SER A 24 6.04 -8.27 20.39
CA SER A 24 5.17 -7.54 21.30
C SER A 24 3.93 -7.06 20.57
N SER A 25 2.84 -6.84 21.32
CA SER A 25 1.66 -6.12 20.82
C SER A 25 2.07 -4.83 20.11
N VAL A 26 1.41 -4.55 19.00
CA VAL A 26 1.53 -3.29 18.29
C VAL A 26 1.07 -2.17 19.23
N ALA A 27 1.83 -1.07 19.25
CA ALA A 27 1.50 0.06 20.11
C ALA A 27 0.13 0.64 19.76
N GLN A 28 -0.56 1.17 20.77
CA GLN A 28 -1.92 1.68 20.66
C GLN A 28 -2.03 2.75 19.55
N PHE A 29 -3.09 2.69 18.75
CA PHE A 29 -3.41 3.73 17.78
C PHE A 29 -3.70 5.03 18.52
N LEU A 30 -3.10 6.12 18.05
CA LEU A 30 -3.22 7.43 18.66
C LEU A 30 -4.11 8.34 17.77
N PRO A 31 -5.40 8.54 18.08
CA PRO A 31 -6.33 9.23 17.17
C PRO A 31 -6.02 10.72 16.98
N ASP A 32 -5.53 11.39 18.01
CA ASP A 32 -5.22 12.82 17.98
C ASP A 32 -3.94 13.07 17.17
N GLU A 33 -2.92 12.26 17.40
CA GLU A 33 -1.67 12.27 16.62
C GLU A 33 -1.96 11.94 15.15
N PHE A 34 -2.84 10.98 14.86
CA PHE A 34 -3.28 10.67 13.50
C PHE A 34 -3.94 11.87 12.81
N GLU A 35 -4.84 12.57 13.51
CA GLU A 35 -5.50 13.73 12.94
C GLU A 35 -4.51 14.85 12.62
N GLN A 36 -3.54 15.09 13.50
CA GLN A 36 -2.45 16.02 13.23
C GLN A 36 -1.61 15.60 12.01
N MET A 37 -1.22 14.32 11.94
CA MET A 37 -0.49 13.77 10.80
C MET A 37 -1.27 13.96 9.50
N ARG A 38 -2.56 13.62 9.49
CA ARG A 38 -3.41 13.68 8.29
C ARG A 38 -3.59 15.11 7.79
N ASN A 39 -3.67 16.08 8.70
CA ASN A 39 -3.79 17.50 8.36
C ASN A 39 -2.47 18.12 7.88
N GLN A 40 -1.32 17.57 8.27
CA GLN A 40 -0.01 18.14 7.95
C GLN A 40 0.75 17.41 6.84
N LEU A 41 0.49 16.12 6.64
CA LEU A 41 1.15 15.29 5.64
C LEU A 41 0.32 15.29 4.35
N ALA A 42 1.00 15.45 3.22
CA ALA A 42 0.34 15.40 1.92
C ALA A 42 -0.26 14.01 1.65
N LYS A 43 -1.35 13.96 0.88
CA LYS A 43 -2.01 12.70 0.48
C LYS A 43 -1.04 11.67 -0.13
N ILE A 44 -0.06 12.12 -0.92
CA ILE A 44 0.96 11.25 -1.54
C ILE A 44 1.86 10.56 -0.51
N TRP A 45 2.08 11.17 0.65
CA TRP A 45 2.87 10.58 1.72
C TRP A 45 2.22 9.28 2.23
N TRP A 46 0.90 9.29 2.40
CA TRP A 46 0.13 8.13 2.84
C TRP A 46 0.18 7.00 1.80
N SER A 47 0.07 7.31 0.50
CA SER A 47 0.26 6.31 -0.55
C SER A 47 1.64 5.68 -0.49
N ARG A 48 2.69 6.50 -0.30
CA ARG A 48 4.07 6.02 -0.25
C ARG A 48 4.36 5.17 0.98
N LEU A 49 3.73 5.46 2.12
CA LEU A 49 3.76 4.58 3.28
C LEU A 49 3.25 3.19 2.89
N ILE A 50 2.04 3.14 2.33
CA ILE A 50 1.36 1.88 2.00
C ILE A 50 2.15 1.11 0.94
N ILE A 51 2.66 1.79 -0.10
CA ILE A 51 3.51 1.18 -1.13
C ILE A 51 4.78 0.58 -0.52
N SER A 52 5.44 1.30 0.41
CA SER A 52 6.68 0.84 1.04
C SER A 52 6.45 -0.39 1.92
N VAL A 53 5.40 -0.36 2.76
CA VAL A 53 5.00 -1.49 3.61
C VAL A 53 4.60 -2.69 2.76
N ARG A 54 3.83 -2.46 1.69
CA ARG A 54 3.42 -3.51 0.76
C ARG A 54 4.62 -4.15 0.07
N GLY A 55 5.55 -3.34 -0.46
CA GLY A 55 6.79 -3.84 -1.06
C GLY A 55 7.61 -4.67 -0.08
N TYR A 56 7.74 -4.19 1.17
CA TYR A 56 8.40 -4.93 2.23
C TYR A 56 7.77 -6.31 2.47
N VAL A 57 6.44 -6.39 2.65
CA VAL A 57 5.74 -7.67 2.90
C VAL A 57 5.83 -8.60 1.68
N ALA A 58 5.61 -8.07 0.47
CA ALA A 58 5.59 -8.85 -0.76
C ALA A 58 6.88 -9.63 -0.99
N ASN A 59 8.05 -9.03 -0.71
CA ASN A 59 9.35 -9.68 -0.87
C ASN A 59 9.54 -10.93 0.00
N TYR A 60 8.76 -11.10 1.06
CA TYR A 60 8.86 -12.27 1.94
C TYR A 60 7.79 -13.34 1.68
N ILE A 61 6.82 -13.05 0.81
CA ILE A 61 5.73 -13.96 0.48
C ILE A 61 5.62 -14.24 -1.02
N GLU A 62 6.62 -13.80 -1.81
CA GLU A 62 6.61 -13.84 -3.28
C GLU A 62 6.44 -15.25 -3.86
N ASP A 63 6.89 -16.28 -3.14
CA ASP A 63 6.78 -17.69 -3.56
C ASP A 63 5.35 -18.26 -3.43
N ASN A 64 4.38 -17.48 -2.94
CA ASN A 64 2.99 -17.89 -2.77
C ASN A 64 2.04 -16.90 -3.47
N ASP A 65 1.73 -17.17 -4.73
CA ASP A 65 0.89 -16.31 -5.59
C ASP A 65 -0.46 -15.96 -4.97
N GLU A 66 -1.13 -16.93 -4.35
CA GLU A 66 -2.45 -16.70 -3.73
C GLU A 66 -2.33 -15.77 -2.52
N LYS A 67 -1.33 -16.01 -1.67
CA LYS A 67 -1.09 -15.18 -0.50
C LYS A 67 -0.67 -13.77 -0.89
N LEU A 68 0.12 -13.63 -1.94
CA LEU A 68 0.49 -12.32 -2.51
C LEU A 68 -0.75 -11.59 -3.05
N PHE A 69 -1.61 -12.27 -3.80
CA PHE A 69 -2.86 -11.70 -4.32
C PHE A 69 -3.77 -11.18 -3.19
N LEU A 70 -4.02 -12.01 -2.17
CA LEU A 70 -4.86 -11.60 -1.03
C LEU A 70 -4.20 -10.52 -0.17
N THR A 71 -2.87 -10.51 -0.07
CA THR A 71 -2.10 -9.44 0.58
C THR A 71 -2.24 -8.11 -0.17
N ASP A 72 -2.21 -8.14 -1.50
CA ASP A 72 -2.47 -6.95 -2.31
C ASP A 72 -3.87 -6.40 -2.07
N ASP A 73 -4.89 -7.24 -1.96
CA ASP A 73 -6.24 -6.82 -1.59
C ASP A 73 -6.27 -6.10 -0.24
N ALA A 74 -5.54 -6.59 0.77
CA ALA A 74 -5.43 -5.89 2.06
C ALA A 74 -4.83 -4.49 1.90
N PHE A 75 -3.75 -4.35 1.13
CA PHE A 75 -3.14 -3.04 0.89
C PHE A 75 -4.00 -2.11 0.04
N ILE A 76 -4.81 -2.63 -0.88
CA ILE A 76 -5.85 -1.85 -1.58
C ILE A 76 -6.89 -1.33 -0.58
N ILE A 77 -7.36 -2.17 0.35
CA ILE A 77 -8.33 -1.76 1.38
C ILE A 77 -7.74 -0.68 2.29
N ILE A 78 -6.48 -0.85 2.75
CA ILE A 78 -5.76 0.15 3.54
C ILE A 78 -5.65 1.47 2.76
N HIS A 79 -5.29 1.41 1.47
CA HIS A 79 -5.18 2.59 0.62
C HIS A 79 -6.51 3.30 0.42
N ARG A 80 -7.58 2.55 0.14
CA ARG A 80 -8.94 3.13 -0.01
C ARG A 80 -9.36 3.87 1.25
N ASN A 81 -9.09 3.32 2.43
CA ASN A 81 -9.43 3.97 3.69
C ASN A 81 -8.53 5.17 3.98
N LEU A 82 -7.21 5.08 3.84
CA LEU A 82 -6.31 6.16 4.29
C LEU A 82 -6.10 7.28 3.26
N VAL A 83 -6.19 6.97 1.98
CA VAL A 83 -5.82 7.87 0.89
C VAL A 83 -7.05 8.37 0.14
N GLU A 84 -7.98 7.49 -0.18
CA GLU A 84 -9.14 7.82 -1.03
C GLU A 84 -10.33 8.32 -0.23
N SER A 85 -10.58 7.76 0.95
CA SER A 85 -11.71 8.16 1.79
C SER A 85 -11.62 9.61 2.26
N THR A 86 -12.74 10.31 2.16
CA THR A 86 -12.92 11.67 2.67
C THR A 86 -13.55 11.68 4.06
N VAL A 87 -14.09 10.55 4.54
CA VAL A 87 -14.88 10.47 5.78
C VAL A 87 -13.97 10.15 6.98
N THR A 88 -13.47 11.19 7.66
CA THR A 88 -12.50 11.06 8.77
C THR A 88 -12.88 10.04 9.84
N ASN A 89 -14.15 10.01 10.26
CA ASN A 89 -14.60 9.09 11.31
C ASN A 89 -14.51 7.63 10.87
N ALA A 90 -14.83 7.33 9.60
CA ALA A 90 -14.72 5.98 9.05
C ALA A 90 -13.25 5.52 9.04
N ILE A 91 -12.32 6.42 8.73
CA ILE A 91 -10.89 6.13 8.71
C ILE A 91 -10.34 5.85 10.11
N LYS A 92 -10.74 6.67 11.10
CA LYS A 92 -10.39 6.42 12.50
C LYS A 92 -10.95 5.08 12.98
N GLN A 93 -12.21 4.78 12.65
CA GLN A 93 -12.83 3.51 13.01
C GLN A 93 -12.09 2.33 12.37
N PHE A 94 -11.71 2.43 11.09
CA PHE A 94 -10.90 1.42 10.40
C PHE A 94 -9.57 1.15 11.12
N LEU A 95 -8.86 2.20 11.53
CA LEU A 95 -7.60 2.05 12.27
C LEU A 95 -7.78 1.47 13.68
N ILE A 96 -8.86 1.82 14.37
CA ILE A 96 -9.24 1.23 15.68
C ILE A 96 -9.53 -0.26 15.52
N ASP A 97 -10.28 -0.63 14.48
CA ASP A 97 -10.61 -2.03 14.20
C ASP A 97 -9.34 -2.83 13.86
N LEU A 98 -8.46 -2.28 13.02
CA LEU A 98 -7.18 -2.92 12.72
C LEU A 98 -6.30 -3.07 13.96
N GLU A 99 -6.17 -2.03 14.80
CA GLU A 99 -5.42 -2.12 16.06
C GLU A 99 -5.94 -3.27 16.93
N PHE A 100 -7.25 -3.36 17.11
CA PHE A 100 -7.87 -4.42 17.90
C PHE A 100 -7.54 -5.81 17.32
N ILE A 101 -7.70 -5.97 16.00
CA ILE A 101 -7.48 -7.25 15.31
C ILE A 101 -6.02 -7.70 15.42
N VAL A 102 -5.05 -6.83 15.13
CA VAL A 102 -3.62 -7.20 15.13
C VAL A 102 -3.09 -7.48 16.53
N ASN A 103 -3.75 -6.95 17.56
CA ASN A 103 -3.43 -7.20 18.97
C ASN A 103 -4.30 -8.31 19.58
N TYR A 104 -5.19 -8.95 18.81
CA TYR A 104 -5.98 -10.06 19.33
C TYR A 104 -5.04 -11.23 19.69
N PRO A 105 -5.12 -11.80 20.91
CA PRO A 105 -4.19 -12.83 21.35
C PRO A 105 -4.23 -14.07 20.44
N ASP A 106 -3.05 -14.55 20.05
CA ASP A 106 -2.84 -15.73 19.22
C ASP A 106 -3.53 -15.68 17.85
N ILE A 107 -3.81 -14.48 17.33
CA ILE A 107 -4.66 -14.30 16.14
C ILE A 107 -4.15 -15.08 14.92
N ILE A 108 -2.84 -15.16 14.71
CA ILE A 108 -2.25 -15.90 13.59
C ILE A 108 -2.61 -17.38 13.68
N THR A 109 -2.40 -17.98 14.86
CA THR A 109 -2.69 -19.40 15.11
C THR A 109 -4.19 -19.67 15.00
N ILE A 110 -5.02 -18.80 15.57
CA ILE A 110 -6.47 -18.93 15.50
C ILE A 110 -6.98 -18.87 14.05
N LEU A 111 -6.46 -17.94 13.25
CA LEU A 111 -6.87 -17.81 11.85
C LEU A 111 -6.40 -18.99 11.00
N ASP A 112 -5.21 -19.54 11.27
CA ASP A 112 -4.73 -20.74 10.59
C ASP A 112 -5.63 -21.95 10.94
N ASP A 113 -5.96 -22.12 12.22
CA ASP A 113 -6.87 -23.18 12.67
C ASP A 113 -8.28 -22.99 12.09
N LEU A 114 -8.81 -21.77 12.02
CA LEU A 114 -10.11 -21.48 11.39
C LEU A 114 -10.11 -21.76 9.88
N ASN A 115 -9.03 -21.39 9.19
CA ASN A 115 -8.87 -21.66 7.77
C ASN A 115 -8.84 -23.18 7.47
N ASN A 116 -8.29 -23.97 8.40
CA ASN A 116 -8.26 -25.42 8.32
C ASN A 116 -9.51 -26.12 8.91
N GLY A 117 -10.48 -25.37 9.45
CA GLY A 117 -11.69 -25.91 10.06
C GLY A 117 -11.48 -26.59 11.42
N LEU A 118 -10.41 -26.23 12.13
CA LEU A 118 -9.93 -26.88 13.35
C LEU A 118 -10.24 -26.09 14.65
N SER A 119 -10.51 -24.78 14.56
CA SER A 119 -10.68 -23.94 15.75
C SER A 119 -12.11 -23.90 16.30
N GLN A 120 -12.22 -23.98 17.62
CA GLN A 120 -13.44 -23.60 18.38
C GLN A 120 -13.45 -22.12 18.78
N ARG A 121 -12.26 -21.48 18.82
CA ARG A 121 -12.13 -20.06 19.16
C ARG A 121 -12.28 -19.24 17.88
N ASN A 122 -13.34 -18.44 17.81
CA ASN A 122 -13.66 -17.68 16.62
C ASN A 122 -13.89 -16.18 16.95
N PRO A 123 -12.95 -15.29 16.60
CA PRO A 123 -13.06 -13.87 16.92
C PRO A 123 -14.17 -13.17 16.13
N PHE A 124 -14.67 -13.77 15.04
CA PHE A 124 -15.84 -13.26 14.32
C PHE A 124 -17.15 -13.51 15.07
N MET A 125 -17.14 -14.46 16.02
CA MET A 125 -18.35 -14.87 16.75
C MET A 125 -18.33 -14.48 18.23
N ASP A 126 -17.18 -14.08 18.76
CA ASP A 126 -17.06 -13.54 20.11
C ASP A 126 -17.69 -12.13 20.19
N PRO A 127 -18.67 -11.88 21.06
CA PRO A 127 -19.33 -10.57 21.20
C PRO A 127 -18.37 -9.39 21.45
N LYS A 128 -17.18 -9.64 22.00
CA LYS A 128 -16.19 -8.59 22.29
C LYS A 128 -15.36 -8.21 21.06
N SER A 129 -15.25 -9.09 20.07
CA SER A 129 -14.38 -8.88 18.90
C SER A 129 -15.12 -8.87 17.57
N SER A 130 -16.28 -9.50 17.47
CA SER A 130 -17.00 -9.76 16.22
C SER A 130 -17.15 -8.52 15.36
N ASN A 131 -17.59 -7.41 15.95
CA ASN A 131 -17.80 -6.16 15.27
C ASN A 131 -16.52 -5.60 14.60
N HIS A 132 -15.36 -5.77 15.22
CA HIS A 132 -14.08 -5.33 14.63
C HIS A 132 -13.75 -6.18 13.41
N PHE A 133 -13.87 -7.50 13.50
CA PHE A 133 -13.57 -8.42 12.41
C PHE A 133 -14.55 -8.28 11.24
N ILE A 134 -15.86 -8.20 11.52
CA ILE A 134 -16.91 -8.09 10.49
C ILE A 134 -16.79 -6.78 9.71
N ARG A 135 -16.45 -5.66 10.35
CA ARG A 135 -16.25 -4.39 9.63
C ARG A 135 -15.07 -4.41 8.65
N ILE A 136 -14.03 -5.19 8.95
CA ILE A 136 -12.82 -5.26 8.10
C ILE A 136 -12.94 -6.34 7.03
N TYR A 137 -13.39 -7.54 7.41
CA TYR A 137 -13.35 -8.73 6.56
C TYR A 137 -14.72 -9.20 6.08
N GLY A 138 -15.81 -8.69 6.66
CA GLY A 138 -17.17 -9.14 6.39
C GLY A 138 -17.61 -10.32 7.25
N GLU A 139 -18.78 -10.86 6.91
CA GLU A 139 -19.45 -11.91 7.68
C GLU A 139 -18.61 -13.22 7.72
N PRO A 140 -18.64 -13.95 8.85
CA PRO A 140 -17.87 -15.18 9.01
C PRO A 140 -18.35 -16.29 8.07
N ASN A 141 -17.44 -16.80 7.24
CA ASN A 141 -17.59 -18.01 6.46
C ASN A 141 -16.20 -18.55 6.10
N THR A 142 -16.15 -19.74 5.48
CA THR A 142 -14.88 -20.38 5.09
C THR A 142 -14.01 -19.51 4.18
N ALA A 143 -14.61 -18.77 3.24
CA ALA A 143 -13.86 -17.86 2.38
C ALA A 143 -13.31 -16.67 3.18
N THR A 144 -14.10 -16.08 4.07
CA THR A 144 -13.65 -15.00 4.94
C THR A 144 -12.47 -15.44 5.81
N TYR A 145 -12.49 -16.63 6.41
CA TYR A 145 -11.35 -17.11 7.21
C TYR A 145 -10.07 -17.27 6.40
N ARG A 146 -10.18 -17.83 5.19
CA ARG A 146 -9.05 -17.95 4.26
C ARG A 146 -8.47 -16.59 3.88
N VAL A 147 -9.33 -15.65 3.51
CA VAL A 147 -8.94 -14.28 3.15
C VAL A 147 -8.27 -13.60 4.34
N THR A 148 -8.90 -13.64 5.52
CA THR A 148 -8.36 -13.03 6.74
C THR A 148 -7.02 -13.65 7.14
N ASN A 149 -6.85 -14.97 7.03
CA ASN A 149 -5.58 -15.65 7.32
C ASN A 149 -4.45 -15.20 6.38
N ALA A 150 -4.75 -14.99 5.10
CA ALA A 150 -3.76 -14.45 4.16
C ALA A 150 -3.43 -12.98 4.44
N GLN A 151 -4.43 -12.17 4.79
CA GLN A 151 -4.31 -10.72 4.96
C GLN A 151 -3.73 -10.28 6.30
N ILE A 152 -3.83 -11.09 7.35
CA ILE A 152 -3.46 -10.68 8.72
C ILE A 152 -2.01 -10.20 8.83
N ILE A 153 -1.10 -10.80 8.06
CA ILE A 153 0.32 -10.42 8.04
C ILE A 153 0.51 -9.00 7.51
N ALA A 154 -0.25 -8.61 6.48
CA ALA A 154 -0.25 -7.26 5.92
C ALA A 154 -0.71 -6.24 6.97
N HIS A 155 -1.83 -6.55 7.65
CA HIS A 155 -2.39 -5.69 8.70
C HIS A 155 -1.46 -5.54 9.90
N ILE A 156 -0.88 -6.65 10.40
CA ILE A 156 0.09 -6.61 11.50
C ILE A 156 1.30 -5.73 11.13
N THR A 157 1.89 -5.97 9.96
CA THR A 157 3.10 -5.25 9.53
C THR A 157 2.80 -3.77 9.31
N PHE A 158 1.67 -3.44 8.67
CA PHE A 158 1.24 -2.07 8.47
C PHE A 158 1.00 -1.35 9.79
N MET A 159 0.21 -1.93 10.70
CA MET A 159 -0.09 -1.30 11.99
C MET A 159 1.17 -1.16 12.85
N HIS A 160 2.09 -2.12 12.80
CA HIS A 160 3.36 -2.03 13.51
C HIS A 160 4.19 -0.82 13.04
N ILE A 161 4.46 -0.73 11.74
CA ILE A 161 5.23 0.38 11.14
C ILE A 161 4.51 1.72 11.36
N PHE A 162 3.19 1.74 11.17
CA PHE A 162 2.39 2.93 11.39
C PHE A 162 2.47 3.41 12.85
N SER A 163 2.42 2.49 13.83
CA SER A 163 2.53 2.84 15.25
C SER A 163 3.89 3.46 15.59
N ILE A 164 4.99 2.93 15.05
CA ILE A 164 6.35 3.50 15.21
C ILE A 164 6.36 4.93 14.66
N LEU A 165 5.78 5.15 13.48
CA LEU A 165 5.67 6.47 12.86
C LEU A 165 4.84 7.45 13.70
N GLN A 166 3.75 7.00 14.32
CA GLN A 166 2.97 7.83 15.25
C GLN A 166 3.78 8.20 16.51
N GLN A 167 4.55 7.27 17.07
CA GLN A 167 5.41 7.57 18.23
C GLN A 167 6.52 8.56 17.85
N ARG A 168 7.15 8.38 16.68
CA ARG A 168 8.14 9.33 16.16
C ARG A 168 7.53 10.72 15.96
N TRP A 169 6.33 10.80 15.38
CA TRP A 169 5.58 12.06 15.22
C TRP A 169 5.34 12.76 16.56
N LYS A 170 4.89 12.00 17.56
CA LYS A 170 4.64 12.49 18.92
C LYS A 170 5.91 13.05 19.58
N LEU A 171 7.05 12.37 19.40
CA LEU A 171 8.33 12.77 19.95
C LEU A 171 8.90 14.00 19.21
N SER A 172 8.80 14.04 17.88
CA SER A 172 9.29 15.16 17.07
C SER A 172 8.46 16.43 17.27
N ALA A 173 7.15 16.32 17.51
CA ALA A 173 6.30 17.46 17.86
C ALA A 173 6.73 18.16 19.15
N LYS A 174 7.33 17.41 20.09
CA LYS A 174 7.88 17.93 21.36
C LYS A 174 9.24 18.61 21.17
N ASN A 175 10.02 18.19 20.17
CA ASN A 175 11.37 18.69 19.90
C ASN A 175 11.38 19.64 18.69
N ARG A 176 10.76 20.82 18.81
CA ARG A 176 10.74 21.84 17.73
C ARG A 176 12.13 22.46 17.50
N LYS A 177 12.99 21.80 16.72
CA LYS A 177 14.02 22.47 15.92
C LYS A 177 13.67 22.27 14.45
N GLY A 178 13.31 23.37 13.79
CA GLY A 178 12.97 23.36 12.37
C GLY A 178 14.18 23.06 11.50
N ILE A 179 13.92 22.56 10.30
CA ILE A 179 14.53 22.96 9.01
C ILE A 179 13.80 22.23 7.87
N ARG A 180 13.76 22.94 6.73
CA ARG A 180 13.14 22.66 5.42
C ARG A 180 13.75 21.44 4.73
N PHE A 181 12.98 20.77 3.88
CA PHE A 181 13.37 20.50 2.48
C PHE A 181 12.12 20.46 1.60
N GLN A 182 12.23 21.12 0.44
CA GLN A 182 11.15 21.48 -0.50
C GLN A 182 11.17 20.58 -1.75
N GLU A 183 12.05 19.58 -1.79
CA GLU A 183 12.14 18.57 -2.84
C GLU A 183 12.53 17.25 -2.17
N ASP A 184 11.84 16.18 -2.56
CA ASP A 184 11.93 14.83 -2.02
C ASP A 184 13.21 14.13 -2.50
N PRO A 185 14.28 14.01 -1.68
CA PRO A 185 15.58 13.60 -2.20
C PRO A 185 15.70 12.08 -2.38
N GLU A 186 14.87 11.28 -1.71
CA GLU A 186 15.15 9.85 -1.53
C GLU A 186 13.90 8.96 -1.47
N TRP A 187 12.84 9.31 -2.20
CA TRP A 187 12.00 8.22 -2.70
C TRP A 187 12.84 7.49 -3.76
N GLN A 188 13.61 6.49 -3.32
CA GLN A 188 14.30 5.57 -4.21
C GLN A 188 13.49 4.28 -4.26
N PRO A 189 13.03 3.88 -5.45
CA PRO A 189 12.58 2.52 -5.66
C PRO A 189 13.83 1.64 -5.54
N ASP A 190 14.19 1.22 -4.32
CA ASP A 190 15.16 0.14 -4.19
C ASP A 190 14.59 -1.10 -4.90
N ASP A 191 15.43 -2.04 -5.29
CA ASP A 191 15.06 -3.32 -5.93
C ASP A 191 14.03 -4.13 -5.11
N ARG A 192 13.74 -3.69 -3.87
CA ARG A 192 12.77 -4.21 -2.89
C ARG A 192 11.40 -3.52 -2.92
N VAL A 193 11.27 -2.34 -3.52
CA VAL A 193 9.97 -1.66 -3.79
C VAL A 193 9.53 -1.93 -5.22
N VAL A 194 10.48 -2.29 -6.08
CA VAL A 194 10.24 -2.64 -7.46
C VAL A 194 9.85 -4.11 -7.59
N LEU A 195 8.63 -4.33 -8.06
CA LEU A 195 8.08 -5.64 -8.37
C LEU A 195 8.69 -6.20 -9.65
N PHE A 196 9.92 -6.70 -9.57
CA PHE A 196 10.50 -7.53 -10.61
C PHE A 196 10.16 -8.99 -10.36
N GLN A 197 9.03 -9.47 -10.90
CA GLN A 197 8.95 -10.91 -11.17
C GLN A 197 9.91 -11.23 -12.33
N HIS A 198 10.99 -11.95 -12.04
CA HIS A 198 11.89 -12.46 -13.07
C HIS A 198 11.18 -13.59 -13.81
N PHE A 199 10.49 -13.28 -14.91
CA PHE A 199 9.80 -14.33 -15.68
C PHE A 199 10.78 -15.27 -16.38
N PHE A 200 12.02 -14.85 -16.66
CA PHE A 200 13.13 -15.70 -17.14
C PHE A 200 14.47 -15.01 -16.86
N LYS A 201 15.57 -15.75 -16.68
CA LYS A 201 16.93 -15.19 -16.59
C LYS A 201 17.17 -14.23 -17.76
N GLY A 202 17.26 -12.93 -17.47
CA GLY A 202 17.54 -11.89 -18.46
C GLY A 202 16.33 -11.09 -18.97
N ASN A 203 15.09 -11.45 -18.62
CA ASN A 203 13.90 -10.64 -18.91
C ASN A 203 13.28 -10.10 -17.61
N ARG A 204 13.61 -8.85 -17.27
CA ARG A 204 12.87 -8.06 -16.27
C ARG A 204 11.59 -7.51 -16.92
N THR A 205 10.62 -8.37 -17.17
CA THR A 205 9.28 -7.93 -17.58
C THR A 205 8.50 -7.55 -16.33
N TRP A 206 7.98 -6.33 -16.30
CA TRP A 206 7.20 -5.81 -15.18
C TRP A 206 5.82 -6.47 -15.19
N VAL A 207 5.56 -7.38 -14.27
CA VAL A 207 4.17 -7.82 -14.03
C VAL A 207 3.58 -6.92 -12.98
N MET A 208 2.77 -5.98 -13.44
CA MET A 208 1.97 -5.16 -12.57
C MET A 208 1.02 -6.04 -11.77
N THR A 209 1.03 -5.89 -10.46
CA THR A 209 0.02 -6.51 -9.63
C THR A 209 -1.24 -5.64 -9.59
N ASP A 210 -2.30 -6.17 -8.99
CA ASP A 210 -3.55 -5.42 -8.88
C ASP A 210 -3.41 -4.20 -7.96
N PHE A 211 -2.53 -4.28 -6.96
CA PHE A 211 -2.17 -3.12 -6.16
C PHE A 211 -1.51 -2.02 -7.00
N ASP A 212 -0.58 -2.35 -7.90
CA ASP A 212 0.04 -1.34 -8.78
C ASP A 212 -0.99 -0.69 -9.70
N ARG A 213 -1.88 -1.50 -10.29
CA ARG A 213 -2.98 -1.00 -11.14
C ARG A 213 -3.89 -0.07 -10.34
N HIS A 214 -4.18 -0.40 -9.09
CA HIS A 214 -4.94 0.45 -8.18
C HIS A 214 -4.24 1.79 -7.95
N ILE A 215 -2.96 1.81 -7.59
CA ILE A 215 -2.19 3.05 -7.39
C ILE A 215 -2.15 3.90 -8.66
N ILE A 216 -1.88 3.28 -9.82
CA ILE A 216 -1.87 4.01 -11.10
C ILE A 216 -3.23 4.67 -11.36
N ASN A 217 -4.32 3.97 -11.07
CA ASN A 217 -5.66 4.50 -11.28
C ASN A 217 -6.02 5.65 -10.33
N VAL A 218 -5.58 5.60 -9.07
CA VAL A 218 -5.86 6.68 -8.11
C VAL A 218 -5.05 7.94 -8.43
N TRP A 219 -3.82 7.78 -8.91
CA TRP A 219 -2.88 8.87 -9.11
C TRP A 219 -2.72 9.32 -10.56
N ARG A 220 -3.65 8.97 -11.45
CA ARG A 220 -3.59 9.36 -12.87
C ARG A 220 -3.44 10.89 -13.03
N PRO A 221 -2.66 11.37 -14.02
CA PRO A 221 -1.78 10.62 -14.93
C PRO A 221 -0.37 10.40 -14.35
N LYS A 222 -0.17 10.55 -13.03
CA LYS A 222 1.12 10.45 -12.35
C LYS A 222 1.34 9.11 -11.63
N GLY A 223 0.54 8.09 -11.96
CA GLY A 223 0.57 6.78 -11.32
C GLY A 223 1.97 6.19 -11.18
N SER A 224 2.69 6.04 -12.30
CA SER A 224 4.04 5.47 -12.29
C SER A 224 5.07 6.33 -11.56
N VAL A 225 4.85 7.66 -11.48
CA VAL A 225 5.71 8.55 -10.68
C VAL A 225 5.51 8.30 -9.19
N VAL A 226 4.30 7.94 -8.76
CA VAL A 226 4.04 7.60 -7.36
C VAL A 226 4.65 6.25 -6.99
N ILE A 227 4.67 5.30 -7.92
CA ILE A 227 5.20 3.94 -7.72
C ILE A 227 6.71 3.84 -7.95
N PHE A 228 7.31 4.69 -8.80
CA PHE A 228 8.75 4.62 -9.16
C PHE A 228 9.52 5.91 -8.93
N GLY A 229 8.86 6.98 -8.51
CA GLY A 229 9.52 8.24 -8.18
C GLY A 229 9.92 9.03 -9.41
N ASP A 230 10.06 10.34 -9.20
CA ASP A 230 10.34 11.29 -10.28
C ASP A 230 11.66 10.99 -10.98
N ARG A 231 12.70 10.60 -10.23
CA ARG A 231 14.03 10.35 -10.80
C ARG A 231 14.03 9.18 -11.76
N PHE A 232 13.50 8.03 -11.34
CA PHE A 232 13.43 6.84 -12.19
C PHE A 232 12.63 7.11 -13.48
N ILE A 233 11.48 7.79 -13.36
CA ILE A 233 10.65 8.13 -14.51
C ILE A 233 11.40 9.05 -15.47
N LYS A 234 12.08 10.08 -14.96
CA LYS A 234 12.90 10.97 -15.79
C LYS A 234 14.03 10.23 -16.50
N ASP A 235 14.74 9.35 -15.80
CA ASP A 235 15.82 8.54 -16.37
C ASP A 235 15.28 7.63 -17.48
N LYS A 236 14.10 7.02 -17.30
CA LYS A 236 13.44 6.20 -18.34
C LYS A 236 13.01 7.03 -19.54
N GLN A 237 12.43 8.21 -19.32
CA GLN A 237 12.05 9.11 -20.41
C GLN A 237 13.26 9.57 -21.23
N GLN A 238 14.41 9.82 -20.60
CA GLN A 238 15.66 10.13 -21.30
C GLN A 238 16.16 8.96 -22.17
N LEU A 239 15.88 7.72 -21.77
CA LEU A 239 16.16 6.52 -22.56
C LEU A 239 15.14 6.29 -23.70
N GLY A 240 14.18 7.21 -23.89
CA GLY A 240 13.16 7.13 -24.93
C GLY A 240 11.85 6.47 -24.48
N TYR A 241 11.72 6.11 -23.20
CA TYR A 241 10.50 5.49 -22.70
C TYR A 241 9.34 6.49 -22.57
N SER A 242 8.17 6.13 -23.04
CA SER A 242 6.93 6.91 -22.95
C SER A 242 6.07 6.55 -21.74
N LEU A 243 5.35 7.55 -21.23
CA LEU A 243 4.26 7.36 -20.28
C LEU A 243 2.93 7.43 -21.01
N CYS A 244 1.98 6.54 -20.70
CA CYS A 244 0.60 6.67 -21.16
C CYS A 244 0.06 8.03 -20.74
N PHE A 245 -0.44 8.80 -21.69
CA PHE A 245 -0.94 10.15 -21.47
C PHE A 245 -2.09 10.19 -20.46
N TYR A 246 -2.95 9.17 -20.47
CA TYR A 246 -4.13 9.13 -19.61
C TYR A 246 -3.82 8.64 -18.20
N CYS A 247 -3.24 7.45 -18.06
CA CYS A 247 -3.06 6.83 -16.75
C CYS A 247 -1.66 7.02 -16.15
N GLY A 248 -0.68 7.45 -16.94
CA GLY A 248 0.70 7.58 -16.51
C GLY A 248 1.50 6.29 -16.51
N MET A 249 0.97 5.18 -17.06
CA MET A 249 1.69 3.91 -17.20
C MET A 249 3.03 4.11 -17.89
N LEU A 250 4.13 3.56 -17.35
CA LEU A 250 5.40 3.52 -18.06
C LEU A 250 5.42 2.36 -19.06
N GLU A 251 5.88 2.61 -20.29
CA GLU A 251 6.04 1.53 -21.27
C GLU A 251 7.11 0.52 -20.85
N GLN A 252 6.91 -0.74 -21.24
CA GLN A 252 7.85 -1.82 -20.95
C GLN A 252 8.90 -1.96 -22.06
N GLN A 253 8.54 -1.56 -23.27
CA GLN A 253 9.40 -1.53 -24.44
C GLN A 253 9.19 -0.21 -25.19
N ILE A 254 10.27 0.35 -25.73
CA ILE A 254 10.21 1.62 -26.46
C ILE A 254 9.28 1.47 -27.67
N GLY A 255 8.27 2.35 -27.76
CA GLY A 255 7.29 2.33 -28.84
C GLY A 255 6.18 1.28 -28.68
N GLN A 256 6.01 0.72 -27.47
CA GLN A 256 4.92 -0.21 -27.18
C GLN A 256 3.54 0.44 -27.28
N PHE A 257 3.44 1.73 -26.93
CA PHE A 257 2.16 2.43 -26.87
C PHE A 257 1.75 3.01 -28.22
N SER A 258 0.50 2.76 -28.61
CA SER A 258 -0.13 3.42 -29.76
C SER A 258 -0.28 4.92 -29.50
N SER A 259 -0.06 5.74 -30.51
CA SER A 259 -0.18 7.20 -30.42
C SER A 259 -1.46 7.71 -31.09
N HIS A 260 -2.16 8.64 -30.43
CA HIS A 260 -3.27 9.40 -31.01
C HIS A 260 -3.01 10.89 -30.78
N ARG A 261 -3.08 11.71 -31.84
CA ARG A 261 -2.74 13.16 -31.79
C ARG A 261 -1.41 13.44 -31.06
N GLN A 262 -0.36 12.66 -31.40
CA GLN A 262 0.97 12.72 -30.77
C GLN A 262 1.03 12.39 -29.27
N ARG A 263 -0.05 11.85 -28.69
CA ARG A 263 -0.10 11.40 -27.30
C ARG A 263 -0.10 9.87 -27.24
N PRO A 264 0.79 9.24 -26.47
CA PRO A 264 0.85 7.78 -26.33
C PRO A 264 -0.22 7.26 -25.36
N TYR A 265 -0.82 6.10 -25.65
CA TYR A 265 -1.82 5.44 -24.80
C TYR A 265 -1.50 3.96 -24.63
N CYS A 266 -1.52 3.46 -23.39
CA CYS A 266 -1.20 2.05 -23.10
C CYS A 266 -2.32 1.07 -23.48
N SER A 267 -3.52 1.57 -23.79
CA SER A 267 -4.66 0.73 -24.19
C SER A 267 -5.76 1.56 -24.86
N GLN A 268 -6.62 0.89 -25.63
CA GLN A 268 -7.82 1.51 -26.19
C GLN A 268 -8.75 2.06 -25.10
N LYS A 269 -8.81 1.41 -23.94
CA LYS A 269 -9.58 1.88 -22.78
C LYS A 269 -9.09 3.25 -22.30
N CYS A 270 -7.77 3.45 -22.23
CA CYS A 270 -7.18 4.74 -21.83
C CYS A 270 -7.43 5.83 -22.88
N LEU A 271 -7.36 5.49 -24.17
CA LEU A 271 -7.70 6.43 -25.23
C LEU A 271 -9.18 6.84 -25.17
N ASN A 272 -10.10 5.88 -25.08
CA ASN A 272 -11.54 6.15 -25.02
C ASN A 272 -11.91 6.99 -23.79
N ALA A 273 -11.32 6.70 -22.63
CA ALA A 273 -11.56 7.47 -21.40
C ALA A 273 -11.05 8.91 -21.53
N ALA A 274 -9.85 9.12 -22.09
CA ALA A 274 -9.33 10.46 -22.33
C ALA A 274 -10.22 11.27 -23.28
N LEU A 275 -10.71 10.65 -24.37
CA LEU A 275 -11.62 11.30 -25.32
C LEU A 275 -12.97 11.65 -24.67
N ALA A 276 -13.51 10.79 -23.80
CA ALA A 276 -14.75 11.07 -23.10
C ALA A 276 -14.62 12.26 -22.13
N GLU A 277 -13.51 12.35 -21.40
CA GLU A 277 -13.23 13.48 -20.50
C GLU A 277 -13.00 14.79 -21.26
N GLU A 278 -12.32 14.75 -22.41
CA GLU A 278 -12.15 15.93 -23.27
C GLU A 278 -13.50 16.48 -23.76
N ASN A 279 -14.44 15.62 -24.15
CA ASN A 279 -15.77 16.04 -24.59
C ASN A 279 -16.64 16.62 -23.46
N LEU A 280 -16.48 16.13 -22.23
CA LEU A 280 -17.18 16.67 -21.06
C LEU A 280 -16.65 18.04 -20.61
N SER A 281 -15.43 18.41 -21.01
CA SER A 281 -14.81 19.69 -20.69
C SER A 281 -15.14 20.82 -21.67
N THR A 282 -15.85 20.48 -22.75
CA THR A 282 -16.28 21.42 -23.81
C THR A 282 -17.77 21.80 -23.74
N ASP A 283 -18.50 21.24 -22.78
CA ASP A 283 -19.89 21.61 -22.42
C ASP A 283 -19.90 22.45 -21.13
#